data_AF-A0AAU8N5G5-F1
#
_entry.id   AF-A0AAU8N5G5-F1
#
_cell.length_a   1.000
_cell.length_b   1.000
_cell.length_c   1.000
_cell.angle_alpha   90.00
_cell.angle_beta   90.00
_cell.angle_gamma   90.00
#
_symmetry.space_group_name_H-M   'P 1'
#
loop_
_entity.id
_entity.type
_entity.pdbx_description
1 polymer ?
#
loop_
_entity_poly.entity_id
_entity_poly.type
_entity_poly.pdbx_seq_one_letter_code
_entity_poly.pdbx_strand_id
1 'polypeptide(L)'
;MTALTEPEMTPDPELDLGKAVPETMSDQESIDFWADWVAANPARDPFLTSLIPRWDQLIGYDPAMMGPREMTDPIYWAEMAPEIPDDQRMIEQCRAELAEAMSQALNHAAFKELVGLTIHDGAAVEMSGAQLDALIDQVTEPLARVALTEGMPVNRATQVTWLMAWWIQDPAPTVVPTPPFAKATLWAYPAPPWEPAQAPRPEWMRQMLAAWARHRAATARP
;
A
#
# COMPACT_ATOMS: atom_id res chain seq x y z
N MET A 1 33.43 -47.09 14.90
CA MET A 1 32.05 -47.61 14.88
C MET A 1 31.61 -47.65 16.34
N THR A 2 30.55 -46.98 16.78
CA THR A 2 29.29 -46.66 16.06
C THR A 2 28.86 -45.19 16.29
N ALA A 3 27.81 -44.74 15.61
CA ALA A 3 27.45 -43.33 15.41
C ALA A 3 27.06 -42.55 16.68
N LEU A 4 27.37 -41.25 16.66
CA LEU A 4 26.64 -40.23 17.41
C LEU A 4 25.20 -40.19 16.86
N THR A 5 24.21 -40.32 17.73
CA THR A 5 22.79 -40.10 17.38
C THR A 5 22.32 -38.94 18.24
N GLU A 6 22.09 -37.79 17.60
CA GLU A 6 21.45 -36.65 18.25
C GLU A 6 19.94 -36.93 18.34
N PRO A 7 19.32 -36.93 19.54
CA PRO A 7 17.87 -36.89 19.65
C PRO A 7 17.40 -35.46 19.39
N GLU A 8 16.71 -35.30 18.26
CA GLU A 8 15.56 -34.42 18.05
C GLU A 8 15.49 -33.14 18.90
N MET A 9 15.73 -32.00 18.23
CA MET A 9 15.04 -30.77 18.61
C MET A 9 13.53 -30.97 18.39
N THR A 10 12.80 -31.29 19.45
CA THR A 10 11.39 -30.90 19.54
C THR A 10 11.33 -29.40 19.81
N PRO A 11 10.80 -28.56 18.91
CA PRO A 11 10.35 -27.24 19.30
C PRO A 11 9.23 -27.40 20.35
N ASP A 12 9.29 -26.63 21.43
CA ASP A 12 8.20 -26.54 22.41
C ASP A 12 6.91 -26.09 21.70
N PRO A 13 5.72 -26.50 22.19
CA PRO A 13 4.53 -26.54 21.38
C PRO A 13 4.00 -25.15 21.03
N GLU A 14 3.46 -25.08 19.81
CA GLU A 14 2.28 -24.28 19.44
C GLU A 14 2.09 -23.01 20.26
N LEU A 15 2.75 -21.95 19.79
CA LEU A 15 2.22 -20.59 19.85
C LEU A 15 0.91 -20.54 19.03
N ASP A 16 -0.12 -21.25 19.51
CA ASP A 16 -1.50 -21.11 19.10
C ASP A 16 -2.06 -19.82 19.70
N LEU A 17 -1.48 -18.71 19.24
CA LEU A 17 -2.18 -17.44 19.18
C LEU A 17 -3.26 -17.64 18.12
N GLY A 18 -4.40 -18.18 18.57
CA GLY A 18 -5.58 -18.38 17.76
C GLY A 18 -5.80 -17.13 16.92
N LYS A 19 -5.64 -17.27 15.60
CA LYS A 19 -5.67 -16.15 14.68
C LYS A 19 -7.11 -15.66 14.59
N ALA A 20 -7.45 -14.68 15.41
CA ALA A 20 -8.59 -13.82 15.17
C ALA A 20 -8.29 -13.04 13.90
N VAL A 21 -8.77 -13.55 12.77
CA VAL A 21 -8.69 -12.90 11.46
C VAL A 21 -9.80 -11.84 11.44
N PRO A 22 -9.53 -10.59 11.01
CA PRO A 22 -10.61 -9.64 10.79
C PRO A 22 -11.56 -10.18 9.72
N GLU A 23 -12.86 -10.04 9.98
CA GLU A 23 -13.87 -10.18 8.95
C GLU A 23 -13.52 -9.31 7.73
N THR A 24 -13.95 -9.76 6.56
CA THR A 24 -13.77 -8.97 5.35
C THR A 24 -14.44 -7.61 5.53
N MET A 25 -13.84 -6.54 5.03
CA MET A 25 -14.57 -5.28 4.85
C MET A 25 -15.54 -5.37 3.64
N SER A 26 -16.05 -6.57 3.35
CA SER A 26 -16.98 -6.89 2.27
C SER A 26 -18.39 -7.21 2.75
N ASP A 27 -18.61 -7.26 4.07
CA ASP A 27 -19.94 -7.33 4.66
C ASP A 27 -20.28 -6.05 5.42
N GLN A 28 -21.59 -5.74 5.45
CA GLN A 28 -22.08 -4.48 6.02
C GLN A 28 -21.93 -4.44 7.55
N GLU A 29 -21.98 -5.58 8.22
CA GLU A 29 -21.97 -5.65 9.68
C GLU A 29 -20.58 -5.27 10.23
N SER A 30 -19.51 -5.75 9.57
CA SER A 30 -18.14 -5.33 9.86
C SER A 30 -17.87 -3.87 9.49
N ILE A 31 -18.40 -3.38 8.36
CA ILE A 31 -18.30 -1.96 7.98
C ILE A 31 -18.96 -1.07 9.05
N ASP A 32 -20.17 -1.41 9.49
CA ASP A 32 -20.92 -0.66 10.50
C ASP A 32 -20.20 -0.68 11.86
N PHE A 33 -19.72 -1.85 12.31
CA PHE A 33 -18.92 -1.98 13.54
C PHE A 33 -17.69 -1.08 13.53
N TRP A 34 -16.89 -1.14 12.46
CA TRP A 34 -15.68 -0.34 12.37
C TRP A 34 -15.97 1.15 12.22
N ALA A 35 -17.05 1.54 11.53
CA ALA A 35 -17.50 2.92 11.42
C ALA A 35 -17.88 3.50 12.81
N ASP A 36 -18.67 2.76 13.60
CA ASP A 36 -19.01 3.13 14.98
C ASP A 36 -17.77 3.17 15.87
N TRP A 37 -16.85 2.21 15.72
CA TRP A 37 -15.61 2.17 16.50
C TRP A 37 -14.72 3.40 16.25
N VAL A 38 -14.49 3.78 14.98
CA VAL A 38 -13.67 4.97 14.66
C VAL A 38 -14.39 6.27 15.03
N ALA A 39 -15.73 6.32 14.94
CA ALA A 39 -16.52 7.47 15.38
C ALA A 39 -16.44 7.67 16.91
N ALA A 40 -16.37 6.58 17.67
CA ALA A 40 -16.14 6.61 19.12
C ALA A 40 -14.66 6.89 19.49
N ASN A 41 -13.71 6.55 18.63
CA ASN A 41 -12.26 6.61 18.90
C ASN A 41 -11.44 7.43 17.87
N PRO A 42 -11.86 8.64 17.43
CA PRO A 42 -11.31 9.30 16.24
C PRO A 42 -9.83 9.73 16.37
N ALA A 43 -9.35 9.93 17.61
CA ALA A 43 -7.95 10.27 17.88
C ALA A 43 -7.04 9.03 17.97
N ARG A 44 -7.61 7.82 18.03
CA ARG A 44 -6.88 6.56 18.26
C ARG A 44 -6.31 6.00 16.97
N ASP A 45 -7.04 6.19 15.87
CA ASP A 45 -6.53 5.91 14.52
C ASP A 45 -7.09 6.94 13.51
N PRO A 46 -6.43 8.10 13.34
CA PRO A 46 -6.84 9.12 12.38
C PRO A 46 -6.82 8.64 10.92
N PHE A 47 -6.03 7.61 10.62
CA PHE A 47 -5.95 7.02 9.28
C PHE A 47 -7.24 6.25 8.97
N LEU A 48 -7.62 5.28 9.80
CA LEU A 48 -8.88 4.54 9.65
C LEU A 48 -10.09 5.47 9.75
N THR A 49 -10.08 6.42 10.68
CA THR A 49 -11.14 7.45 10.84
C THR A 49 -11.37 8.24 9.53
N SER A 50 -10.34 8.45 8.71
CA SER A 50 -10.45 9.18 7.44
C SER A 50 -10.94 8.33 6.26
N LEU A 51 -10.98 7.00 6.40
CA LEU A 51 -11.19 6.05 5.30
C LEU A 51 -12.44 5.20 5.46
N ILE A 52 -12.68 4.65 6.66
CA ILE A 52 -13.80 3.74 6.92
C ILE A 52 -15.18 4.40 6.65
N PRO A 53 -15.43 5.68 7.03
CA PRO A 53 -16.68 6.37 6.68
C PRO A 53 -16.88 6.63 5.17
N ARG A 54 -15.92 6.23 4.33
CA ARG A 54 -15.92 6.39 2.87
C ARG A 54 -15.67 5.06 2.16
N TRP A 55 -15.87 3.94 2.87
CA TRP A 55 -15.53 2.61 2.37
C TRP A 55 -16.17 2.29 1.01
N ASP A 56 -17.45 2.63 0.80
CA ASP A 56 -18.16 2.50 -0.48
C ASP A 56 -17.39 3.16 -1.65
N GLN A 57 -16.77 4.31 -1.40
CA GLN A 57 -15.98 5.03 -2.40
C GLN A 57 -14.71 4.24 -2.75
N LEU A 58 -14.07 3.62 -1.75
CA LEU A 58 -12.81 2.87 -1.88
C LEU A 58 -12.99 1.57 -2.68
N ILE A 59 -14.08 0.83 -2.45
CA ILE A 59 -14.42 -0.38 -3.22
C ILE A 59 -14.99 -0.08 -4.62
N GLY A 60 -15.19 1.20 -4.95
CA GLY A 60 -15.61 1.65 -6.27
C GLY A 60 -17.11 1.57 -6.52
N TYR A 61 -17.93 1.93 -5.52
CA TYR A 61 -19.31 2.33 -5.74
C TYR A 61 -19.33 3.66 -6.51
N ASP A 62 -19.48 3.59 -7.84
CA ASP A 62 -19.75 4.76 -8.68
C ASP A 62 -21.28 5.00 -8.73
N PRO A 63 -21.83 6.05 -8.10
CA PRO A 63 -23.26 6.35 -8.14
C PRO A 63 -23.77 6.76 -9.54
N ALA A 64 -22.89 6.94 -10.54
CA ALA A 64 -23.26 7.17 -11.94
C ALA A 64 -23.27 5.89 -12.81
N MET A 65 -22.69 4.78 -12.33
CA MET A 65 -22.78 3.47 -13.00
C MET A 65 -24.01 2.72 -12.48
N MET A 66 -24.80 2.10 -13.37
CA MET A 66 -26.04 1.39 -12.98
C MET A 66 -25.77 -0.01 -12.39
N GLY A 67 -25.12 -0.06 -11.24
CA GLY A 67 -24.99 -1.27 -10.43
C GLY A 67 -23.72 -1.23 -9.56
N PRO A 68 -23.73 -1.89 -8.40
CA PRO A 68 -22.50 -2.08 -7.64
C PRO A 68 -21.49 -2.83 -8.52
N ARG A 69 -20.25 -2.34 -8.54
CA ARG A 69 -19.11 -3.19 -8.88
C ARG A 69 -19.19 -4.42 -7.97
N GLU A 70 -19.00 -5.63 -8.49
CA GLU A 70 -18.95 -6.82 -7.62
C GLU A 70 -17.97 -6.53 -6.48
N MET A 71 -18.45 -6.60 -5.24
CA MET A 71 -17.76 -6.11 -4.04
C MET A 71 -16.55 -6.99 -3.75
N THR A 72 -15.51 -6.72 -4.52
CA THR A 72 -14.23 -7.42 -4.49
C THR A 72 -13.41 -6.69 -3.46
N ASP A 73 -13.35 -7.24 -2.25
CA ASP A 73 -12.49 -6.69 -1.20
C ASP A 73 -11.05 -6.58 -1.75
N PRO A 74 -10.46 -5.37 -1.81
CA PRO A 74 -9.08 -5.21 -2.24
C PRO A 74 -8.09 -5.82 -1.23
N ILE A 75 -8.56 -6.21 -0.04
CA ILE A 75 -7.81 -6.89 1.00
C ILE A 75 -8.14 -8.38 0.98
N TYR A 76 -7.11 -9.22 0.95
CA TYR A 76 -7.26 -10.67 0.89
C TYR A 76 -7.31 -11.28 2.30
N TRP A 77 -8.50 -11.33 2.89
CA TRP A 77 -8.76 -11.87 4.23
C TRP A 77 -8.95 -13.40 4.29
N ALA A 78 -8.81 -14.11 3.17
CA ALA A 78 -9.32 -15.47 3.05
C ALA A 78 -8.48 -16.49 3.85
N GLU A 79 -8.92 -16.78 5.08
CA GLU A 79 -9.30 -18.12 5.55
C GLU A 79 -9.89 -18.11 6.98
N MET A 80 -11.14 -18.58 7.12
CA MET A 80 -11.89 -18.88 8.36
C MET A 80 -12.50 -17.70 9.16
N ALA A 81 -13.78 -17.85 9.54
CA ALA A 81 -14.64 -16.87 10.23
C ALA A 81 -15.52 -17.60 11.28
N PRO A 82 -16.28 -16.91 12.16
CA PRO A 82 -16.42 -15.46 12.41
C PRO A 82 -15.62 -15.05 13.69
N GLU A 83 -15.86 -13.98 14.47
CA GLU A 83 -16.98 -13.03 14.69
C GLU A 83 -16.39 -11.67 15.20
N ILE A 84 -17.12 -10.55 15.06
CA ILE A 84 -16.71 -9.20 15.57
C ILE A 84 -16.02 -9.27 16.95
N PRO A 85 -14.81 -8.69 17.12
CA PRO A 85 -14.05 -8.82 18.37
C PRO A 85 -14.72 -8.10 19.55
N ASP A 86 -15.02 -8.85 20.61
CA ASP A 86 -15.65 -8.36 21.85
C ASP A 86 -14.64 -7.94 22.93
N ASP A 87 -13.43 -8.53 22.94
CA ASP A 87 -12.34 -8.13 23.83
C ASP A 87 -11.51 -6.95 23.29
N GLN A 88 -11.21 -6.00 24.19
CA GLN A 88 -10.50 -4.76 23.88
C GLN A 88 -9.09 -4.97 23.29
N ARG A 89 -8.40 -6.07 23.59
CA ARG A 89 -7.10 -6.43 22.99
C ARG A 89 -7.27 -6.95 21.57
N MET A 90 -8.30 -7.76 21.31
CA MET A 90 -8.62 -8.24 19.96
C MET A 90 -9.03 -7.08 19.05
N ILE A 91 -9.84 -6.15 19.53
CA ILE A 91 -10.18 -4.90 18.84
C ILE A 91 -8.91 -4.12 18.42
N GLU A 92 -7.92 -3.99 19.31
CA GLU A 92 -6.65 -3.31 18.97
C GLU A 92 -5.79 -4.04 17.95
N GLN A 93 -5.79 -5.37 17.99
CA GLN A 93 -5.07 -6.19 17.02
C GLN A 93 -5.72 -6.06 15.63
N CYS A 94 -7.04 -6.30 15.54
CA CYS A 94 -7.77 -6.21 14.28
C CYS A 94 -7.70 -4.80 13.67
N ARG A 95 -7.69 -3.75 14.51
CA ARG A 95 -7.47 -2.36 14.08
C ARG A 95 -6.10 -2.18 13.43
N ALA A 96 -5.04 -2.72 14.05
CA ALA A 96 -3.68 -2.61 13.51
C ALA A 96 -3.53 -3.37 12.19
N GLU A 97 -4.14 -4.55 12.10
CA GLU A 97 -4.16 -5.39 10.89
C GLU A 97 -4.97 -4.72 9.76
N LEU A 98 -6.14 -4.14 10.06
CA LEU A 98 -6.93 -3.35 9.13
C LEU A 98 -6.18 -2.11 8.63
N ALA A 99 -5.51 -1.38 9.53
CA ALA A 99 -4.70 -0.23 9.16
C ALA A 99 -3.51 -0.61 8.25
N GLU A 100 -2.86 -1.74 8.53
CA GLU A 100 -1.81 -2.27 7.66
C GLU A 100 -2.37 -2.69 6.29
N ALA A 101 -3.45 -3.46 6.26
CA ALA A 101 -4.05 -3.98 5.04
C ALA A 101 -4.58 -2.86 4.12
N MET A 102 -5.32 -1.89 4.67
CA MET A 102 -5.77 -0.71 3.92
C MET A 102 -4.59 0.12 3.39
N SER A 103 -3.51 0.23 4.18
CA SER A 103 -2.28 0.88 3.72
C SER A 103 -1.63 0.11 2.57
N GLN A 104 -1.53 -1.22 2.65
CA GLN A 104 -1.01 -2.05 1.55
C GLN A 104 -1.85 -1.91 0.27
N ALA A 105 -3.19 -1.96 0.37
CA ALA A 105 -4.10 -1.82 -0.77
C ALA A 105 -3.99 -0.43 -1.45
N LEU A 106 -4.02 0.65 -0.66
CA LEU A 106 -3.86 2.02 -1.16
C LEU A 106 -2.52 2.25 -1.86
N ASN A 107 -1.43 1.76 -1.26
CA ASN A 107 -0.11 1.83 -1.87
C ASN A 107 -0.01 0.99 -3.17
N HIS A 108 -0.61 -0.21 -3.19
CA HIS A 108 -0.60 -1.08 -4.37
C HIS A 108 -1.32 -0.40 -5.54
N ALA A 109 -2.53 0.13 -5.30
CA ALA A 109 -3.29 0.84 -6.33
C ALA A 109 -2.54 2.07 -6.85
N ALA A 110 -1.98 2.90 -5.94
CA ALA A 110 -1.17 4.06 -6.31
C ALA A 110 0.01 3.69 -7.21
N PHE A 111 0.77 2.65 -6.85
CA PHE A 111 1.91 2.19 -7.61
C PHE A 111 1.51 1.65 -8.99
N LYS A 112 0.43 0.84 -9.06
CA LYS A 112 -0.10 0.29 -10.32
C LYS A 112 -0.53 1.39 -11.29
N GLU A 113 -1.26 2.40 -10.82
CA GLU A 113 -1.65 3.55 -11.65
C GLU A 113 -0.42 4.36 -12.09
N LEU A 114 0.53 4.62 -11.19
CA LEU A 114 1.78 5.31 -11.54
C LEU A 114 2.58 4.56 -12.63
N VAL A 115 2.63 3.22 -12.59
CA VAL A 115 3.22 2.40 -13.66
C VAL A 115 2.44 2.58 -14.98
N GLY A 116 1.10 2.51 -14.95
CA GLY A 116 0.26 2.70 -16.14
C GLY A 116 0.33 4.10 -16.76
N LEU A 117 0.56 5.14 -15.94
CA LEU A 117 0.77 6.52 -16.41
C LEU A 117 2.16 6.76 -17.03
N THR A 118 3.17 6.00 -16.60
CA THR A 118 4.58 6.25 -16.97
C THR A 118 5.19 5.22 -17.92
N ILE A 119 4.53 4.09 -18.15
CA ILE A 119 4.92 3.04 -19.09
C ILE A 119 3.74 2.71 -20.02
N HIS A 120 4.00 2.71 -21.34
CA HIS A 120 3.05 2.30 -22.36
C HIS A 120 3.73 1.34 -23.34
N ASP A 121 3.09 0.20 -23.64
CA ASP A 121 3.63 -0.86 -24.50
C ASP A 121 5.08 -1.28 -24.19
N GLY A 122 5.44 -1.31 -22.91
CA GLY A 122 6.79 -1.63 -22.41
C GLY A 122 7.82 -0.50 -22.58
N ALA A 123 7.45 0.62 -23.17
CA ALA A 123 8.30 1.81 -23.30
C ALA A 123 7.99 2.86 -22.23
N ALA A 124 9.01 3.59 -21.78
CA ALA A 124 8.84 4.73 -20.90
C ALA A 124 8.20 5.91 -21.65
N VAL A 125 7.20 6.54 -21.03
CA VAL A 125 6.54 7.73 -21.59
C VAL A 125 7.37 8.98 -21.27
N GLU A 126 7.83 9.69 -22.30
CA GLU A 126 8.55 10.96 -22.15
C GLU A 126 7.55 12.09 -21.82
N MET A 127 7.60 12.57 -20.59
CA MET A 127 6.80 13.69 -20.10
C MET A 127 7.55 14.45 -19.00
N SER A 128 7.25 15.73 -18.83
CA SER A 128 7.74 16.56 -17.71
C SER A 128 7.05 16.21 -16.38
N GLY A 129 7.64 16.62 -15.25
CA GLY A 129 7.03 16.40 -13.93
C GLY A 129 5.65 17.05 -13.78
N ALA A 130 5.45 18.24 -14.34
CA ALA A 130 4.15 18.91 -14.33
C ALA A 130 3.07 18.18 -15.15
N GLN A 131 3.45 17.46 -16.21
CA GLN A 131 2.52 16.61 -16.95
C GLN A 131 2.18 15.34 -16.15
N LEU A 132 3.16 14.75 -15.46
CA LEU A 132 2.92 13.62 -14.56
C LEU A 132 1.98 14.02 -13.41
N ASP A 133 2.20 15.17 -12.76
CA ASP A 133 1.31 15.70 -11.72
C ASP A 133 -0.12 15.90 -12.26
N ALA A 134 -0.27 16.51 -13.44
CA ALA A 134 -1.58 16.73 -14.06
C ALA A 134 -2.29 15.41 -14.44
N LEU A 135 -1.56 14.34 -14.76
CA LEU A 135 -2.13 13.01 -14.97
C LEU A 135 -2.52 12.32 -13.65
N ILE A 136 -1.70 12.48 -12.60
CA ILE A 136 -2.02 11.99 -11.25
C ILE A 136 -3.29 12.65 -10.71
N ASP A 137 -3.48 13.95 -10.97
CA ASP A 137 -4.70 14.70 -10.59
C ASP A 137 -5.96 14.22 -11.35
N GLN A 138 -5.81 13.40 -12.40
CA GLN A 138 -6.90 12.81 -13.20
C GLN A 138 -7.16 11.32 -12.85
N VAL A 139 -6.46 10.74 -11.88
CA VAL A 139 -6.67 9.34 -11.48
C VAL A 139 -8.07 9.15 -10.90
N THR A 140 -8.84 8.25 -11.51
CA THR A 140 -10.23 7.91 -11.12
C THR A 140 -10.36 6.57 -10.41
N GLU A 141 -9.35 5.70 -10.47
CA GLU A 141 -9.28 4.48 -9.67
C GLU A 141 -9.32 4.87 -8.17
N PRO A 142 -10.31 4.44 -7.38
CA PRO A 142 -10.58 5.08 -6.10
C PRO A 142 -9.47 4.95 -5.05
N LEU A 143 -8.84 3.77 -4.94
CA LEU A 143 -7.76 3.53 -3.97
C LEU A 143 -6.52 4.36 -4.34
N ALA A 144 -6.14 4.33 -5.62
CA ALA A 144 -5.04 5.12 -6.14
C ALA A 144 -5.30 6.62 -6.01
N ARG A 145 -6.52 7.09 -6.31
CA ARG A 145 -6.94 8.49 -6.16
C ARG A 145 -6.77 8.98 -4.72
N VAL A 146 -7.23 8.22 -3.73
CA VAL A 146 -7.07 8.55 -2.32
C VAL A 146 -5.59 8.62 -1.93
N ALA A 147 -4.81 7.62 -2.31
CA ALA A 147 -3.38 7.56 -2.02
C ALA A 147 -2.55 8.67 -2.72
N LEU A 148 -2.91 9.06 -3.94
CA LEU A 148 -2.12 9.99 -4.77
C LEU A 148 -2.57 11.46 -4.69
N THR A 149 -3.83 11.72 -4.32
CA THR A 149 -4.41 13.08 -4.31
C THR A 149 -4.91 13.53 -2.93
N GLU A 150 -5.36 12.61 -2.06
CA GLU A 150 -5.97 12.98 -0.76
C GLU A 150 -4.99 12.91 0.43
N GLY A 151 -3.85 12.21 0.29
CA GLY A 151 -2.69 12.39 1.16
C GLY A 151 -2.59 11.49 2.40
N MET A 152 -3.37 10.40 2.49
CA MET A 152 -3.30 9.37 3.53
C MET A 152 -3.13 7.98 2.88
N PRO A 153 -2.28 7.06 3.38
CA PRO A 153 -1.29 7.20 4.46
C PRO A 153 0.10 7.66 3.96
N VAL A 154 0.27 7.79 2.65
CA VAL A 154 1.56 8.02 2.00
C VAL A 154 1.38 9.12 0.95
N ASN A 155 2.17 10.18 1.03
CA ASN A 155 2.03 11.31 0.11
C ASN A 155 2.55 10.99 -1.30
N ARG A 156 2.06 11.73 -2.30
CA ARG A 156 2.45 11.63 -3.72
C ARG A 156 3.97 11.57 -3.92
N ALA A 157 4.73 12.41 -3.24
CA ALA A 157 6.19 12.45 -3.38
C ALA A 157 6.86 11.14 -2.95
N THR A 158 6.33 10.48 -1.92
CA THR A 158 6.78 9.14 -1.51
C THR A 158 6.44 8.11 -2.59
N GLN A 159 5.20 8.08 -3.10
CA GLN A 159 4.79 7.15 -4.16
C GLN A 159 5.64 7.28 -5.43
N VAL A 160 5.82 8.50 -5.94
CA VAL A 160 6.63 8.73 -7.16
C VAL A 160 8.11 8.42 -6.92
N THR A 161 8.65 8.63 -5.71
CA THR A 161 10.03 8.19 -5.41
C THR A 161 10.15 6.67 -5.32
N TRP A 162 9.11 5.95 -4.89
CA TRP A 162 9.08 4.49 -4.90
C TRP A 162 8.93 3.89 -6.30
N LEU A 163 8.14 4.52 -7.17
CA LEU A 163 8.20 4.25 -8.61
C LEU A 163 9.64 4.39 -9.13
N MET A 164 10.34 5.48 -8.80
CA MET A 164 11.73 5.69 -9.25
C MET A 164 12.72 4.65 -8.72
N ALA A 165 12.58 4.19 -7.47
CA ALA A 165 13.45 3.17 -6.88
C ALA A 165 13.27 1.82 -7.59
N TRP A 166 12.02 1.39 -7.82
CA TRP A 166 11.70 0.21 -8.63
C TRP A 166 12.21 0.35 -10.07
N TRP A 167 12.01 1.53 -10.68
CA TRP A 167 12.37 1.83 -12.07
C TRP A 167 13.87 1.63 -12.37
N ILE A 168 14.76 2.03 -11.46
CA ILE A 168 16.21 1.80 -11.59
C ILE A 168 16.70 0.54 -10.87
N GLN A 169 15.78 -0.19 -10.22
CA GLN A 169 16.07 -1.36 -9.39
C GLN A 169 17.10 -1.04 -8.29
N ASP A 170 16.96 0.12 -7.63
CA ASP A 170 17.78 0.50 -6.46
C ASP A 170 17.32 -0.27 -5.22
N PRO A 171 18.15 -1.17 -4.65
CA PRO A 171 17.77 -1.99 -3.51
C PRO A 171 17.69 -1.21 -2.19
N ALA A 172 18.18 0.04 -2.14
CA ALA A 172 18.25 0.83 -0.91
C ALA A 172 18.05 2.34 -1.16
N PRO A 173 16.81 2.80 -1.46
CA PRO A 173 16.46 4.22 -1.59
C PRO A 173 16.52 4.96 -0.24
N THR A 174 17.74 5.25 0.21
CA THR A 174 18.16 5.75 1.54
C THR A 174 17.53 7.05 2.05
N VAL A 175 16.64 7.70 1.31
CA VAL A 175 16.08 9.04 1.65
C VAL A 175 14.55 9.06 1.73
N VAL A 176 13.87 7.94 1.43
CA VAL A 176 12.40 7.87 1.49
C VAL A 176 11.99 6.68 2.36
N PRO A 177 11.00 6.83 3.27
CA PRO A 177 10.50 5.72 4.07
C PRO A 177 10.08 4.54 3.19
N THR A 178 10.48 3.32 3.54
CA THR A 178 9.99 2.10 2.88
C THR A 178 8.48 1.98 3.13
N PRO A 179 7.64 2.01 2.07
CA PRO A 179 6.20 1.93 2.21
C PRO A 179 5.84 0.52 2.68
N PRO A 180 4.75 0.34 3.43
CA PRO A 180 4.44 -0.95 4.05
C PRO A 180 4.44 -2.14 3.07
N PHE A 181 3.88 -1.97 1.87
CA PHE A 181 3.85 -3.02 0.85
C PHE A 181 5.25 -3.53 0.44
N ALA A 182 6.26 -2.65 0.35
CA ALA A 182 7.61 -3.04 -0.05
C ALA A 182 8.31 -3.93 1.00
N LYS A 183 7.82 -3.99 2.24
CA LYS A 183 8.32 -4.92 3.26
C LYS A 183 7.76 -6.34 3.09
N ALA A 184 6.50 -6.45 2.66
CA ALA A 184 5.83 -7.73 2.46
C ALA A 184 6.08 -8.33 1.07
N THR A 185 6.31 -7.50 0.05
CA THR A 185 6.17 -7.89 -1.36
C THR A 185 7.29 -7.44 -2.29
N LEU A 186 8.56 -7.48 -1.84
CA LEU A 186 9.76 -7.25 -2.68
C LEU A 186 9.82 -8.12 -3.96
N TRP A 187 8.98 -9.17 -4.06
CA TRP A 187 8.88 -10.09 -5.20
C TRP A 187 7.51 -10.12 -5.89
N ALA A 188 6.50 -9.36 -5.44
CA ALA A 188 5.14 -9.45 -6.03
C ALA A 188 4.88 -8.49 -7.19
N TYR A 189 5.76 -7.50 -7.39
CA TYR A 189 5.74 -6.66 -8.59
C TYR A 189 6.72 -7.22 -9.62
N PRO A 190 6.32 -7.31 -10.91
CA PRO A 190 7.26 -7.65 -11.97
C PRO A 190 8.40 -6.61 -12.01
N ALA A 191 9.58 -7.06 -12.43
CA ALA A 191 10.66 -6.15 -12.77
C ALA A 191 10.21 -5.17 -13.88
N PRO A 192 10.73 -3.94 -13.92
CA PRO A 192 10.47 -3.04 -15.04
C PRO A 192 10.94 -3.67 -16.37
N PRO A 193 10.39 -3.26 -17.52
CA PRO A 193 10.64 -3.90 -18.83
C PRO A 193 12.04 -3.61 -19.43
N TRP A 194 13.00 -3.18 -18.61
CA TRP A 194 14.36 -2.84 -19.01
C TRP A 194 15.38 -3.30 -17.95
N GLU A 195 16.59 -3.56 -18.43
CA GLU A 195 17.75 -3.84 -17.58
C GLU A 195 18.14 -2.61 -16.73
N PRO A 196 18.63 -2.77 -15.48
CA PRO A 196 18.98 -1.64 -14.60
C PRO A 196 19.97 -0.65 -15.24
N ALA A 197 20.97 -1.18 -15.97
CA ALA A 197 21.98 -0.38 -16.65
C ALA A 197 21.47 0.36 -17.90
N GLN A 198 20.30 -0.02 -18.41
CA GLN A 198 19.66 0.55 -19.60
C GLN A 198 18.36 1.29 -19.27
N ALA A 199 18.05 1.47 -17.99
CA ALA A 199 16.82 2.11 -17.53
C ALA A 199 16.64 3.51 -18.17
N PRO A 200 15.57 3.72 -18.95
CA PRO A 200 15.30 5.03 -19.56
C PRO A 200 15.11 6.06 -18.46
N ARG A 201 15.51 7.30 -18.71
CA ARG A 201 15.39 8.39 -17.73
C ARG A 201 14.52 9.49 -18.31
N PRO A 202 13.17 9.34 -18.34
CA PRO A 202 12.27 10.34 -18.89
C PRO A 202 12.32 11.66 -18.13
N GLU A 203 11.83 12.76 -18.74
CA GLU A 203 12.04 14.11 -18.20
C GLU A 203 11.59 14.29 -16.74
N TRP A 204 10.39 13.82 -16.38
CA TRP A 204 9.88 13.86 -15.01
C TRP A 204 10.88 13.25 -14.02
N MET A 205 11.49 12.12 -14.38
CA MET A 205 12.46 11.43 -13.55
C MET A 205 13.78 12.21 -13.45
N ARG A 206 14.24 12.82 -14.55
CA ARG A 206 15.43 13.69 -14.55
C ARG A 206 15.21 14.93 -13.68
N GLN A 207 14.04 15.54 -13.75
CA GLN A 207 13.64 16.69 -12.93
C GLN A 207 13.56 16.33 -11.43
N MET A 208 12.95 15.19 -11.10
CA MET A 208 12.88 14.62 -9.74
C MET A 208 14.28 14.33 -9.16
N LEU A 209 15.14 13.61 -9.90
CA LEU A 209 16.51 13.33 -9.48
C LEU A 209 17.32 14.61 -9.23
N ALA A 210 17.14 15.64 -10.08
CA ALA A 210 17.79 16.94 -9.89
C ALA A 210 17.26 17.69 -8.66
N ALA A 211 15.95 17.61 -8.37
CA ALA A 211 15.37 18.18 -7.16
C ALA A 211 15.90 17.47 -5.90
N TRP A 212 15.99 16.14 -5.93
CA TRP A 212 16.55 15.33 -4.84
C TRP A 212 18.02 15.63 -4.57
N ALA A 213 18.84 15.74 -5.63
CA ALA A 213 20.25 16.10 -5.51
C ALA A 213 20.44 17.50 -4.89
N ARG A 214 19.61 18.48 -5.28
CA ARG A 214 19.59 19.81 -4.66
C ARG A 214 19.21 19.75 -3.17
N HIS A 215 18.21 18.93 -2.81
CA HIS A 215 17.79 18.78 -1.42
C HIS A 215 18.91 18.15 -0.56
N ARG A 216 19.52 17.05 -1.00
CA ARG A 216 20.68 16.45 -0.30
C ARG A 216 21.83 17.44 -0.13
N ALA A 217 22.13 18.24 -1.15
CA ALA A 217 23.19 19.24 -1.08
C ALA A 217 22.89 20.40 -0.12
N ALA A 218 21.60 20.67 0.17
CA ALA A 218 21.18 21.62 1.18
C ALA A 218 21.24 21.02 2.59
N THR A 219 20.80 19.76 2.78
CA THR A 219 20.81 19.08 4.09
C THR A 219 22.18 18.57 4.52
N ALA A 220 23.15 18.45 3.60
CA ALA A 220 24.53 18.04 3.88
C ALA A 220 25.50 19.21 4.13
N ARG A 221 25.01 20.46 4.19
CA ARG A 221 25.80 21.60 4.68
C ARG A 221 25.70 21.65 6.21
N PRO A 222 26.83 21.75 6.93
CA PRO A 222 26.86 21.91 8.38
C PRO A 222 26.41 23.31 8.83
#